data_AF-A0A4Y3VJF6-F1
#
_entry.id   AF-A0A4Y3VJF6-F1
#
_cell.length_a   1.000
_cell.length_b   1.000
_cell.length_c   1.000
_cell.angle_alpha   90.00
_cell.angle_beta   90.00
_cell.angle_gamma   90.00
#
_symmetry.space_group_name_H-M   'P 1'
#
loop_
_entity.id
_entity.type
_entity.pdbx_description
1 polymer ?
#
loop_
_entity_poly.entity_id
_entity_poly.type
_entity_poly.pdbx_seq_one_letter_code
_entity_poly.pdbx_strand_id
1 'polypeptide(L)'
;MPIAGLAAHPSAPSHGCRAAAGIGQIAPAAQPTFTREVDRAADQSRQGSDLAPLQRFVAQWAVYVHIQRQPDVAADLRRWEDTAAWTPPAAGST
;
A
#
# COMPACT_ATOMS: atom_id res chain seq x y z
N MET A 1 -34.85 -31.07 -1.61
CA MET A 1 -33.56 -31.40 -0.97
C MET A 1 -32.45 -30.95 -1.92
N PRO A 2 -31.72 -29.86 -1.64
CA PRO A 2 -30.69 -29.35 -2.54
C PRO A 2 -29.36 -30.10 -2.35
N ILE A 3 -28.67 -30.43 -3.43
CA ILE A 3 -27.35 -31.04 -3.39
C ILE A 3 -26.32 -29.91 -3.39
N ALA A 4 -25.70 -29.72 -2.23
CA ALA A 4 -24.54 -28.87 -2.06
C ALA A 4 -23.37 -29.43 -2.88
N GLY A 5 -22.76 -28.61 -3.74
CA GLY A 5 -21.64 -29.08 -4.54
C GLY A 5 -21.10 -28.11 -5.58
N LEU A 6 -21.28 -26.79 -5.44
CA LEU A 6 -20.41 -25.84 -6.13
C LEU A 6 -19.15 -25.70 -5.29
N ALA A 7 -18.23 -26.64 -5.49
CA ALA A 7 -16.85 -26.52 -5.07
C ALA A 7 -16.36 -25.14 -5.55
N ALA A 8 -15.95 -24.32 -4.58
CA ALA A 8 -15.30 -23.05 -4.83
C ALA A 8 -14.12 -23.31 -5.79
N HIS A 9 -14.31 -22.97 -7.07
CA HIS A 9 -13.21 -22.75 -7.98
C HIS A 9 -12.25 -21.79 -7.26
N PRO A 10 -10.93 -22.04 -7.25
CA PRO A 10 -10.00 -21.05 -6.73
C PRO A 10 -10.21 -19.79 -7.56
N SER A 11 -10.90 -18.80 -6.97
CA SER A 11 -11.07 -17.50 -7.57
C SER A 11 -9.67 -17.02 -7.85
N ALA A 12 -9.31 -16.93 -9.14
CA ALA A 12 -8.04 -16.35 -9.52
C ALA A 12 -7.92 -15.04 -8.74
N PRO A 13 -6.82 -14.82 -8.00
CA PRO A 13 -6.72 -13.67 -7.12
C PRO A 13 -7.13 -12.43 -7.91
N SER A 14 -8.06 -11.65 -7.36
CA SER A 14 -8.45 -10.38 -7.97
C SER A 14 -7.17 -9.58 -8.27
N HIS A 15 -7.20 -8.69 -9.26
CA HIS A 15 -6.01 -7.90 -9.62
C HIS A 15 -5.37 -7.21 -8.39
N GLY A 16 -6.17 -6.84 -7.38
CA GLY A 16 -5.71 -6.31 -6.10
C GLY A 16 -4.91 -7.31 -5.25
N CYS A 17 -5.31 -8.59 -5.18
CA CYS A 17 -4.56 -9.61 -4.45
C CYS A 17 -3.18 -9.89 -5.06
N ARG A 18 -3.05 -9.85 -6.40
CA ARG A 18 -1.74 -9.98 -7.06
C ARG A 18 -0.83 -8.79 -6.78
N ALA A 19 -1.37 -7.57 -6.80
CA ALA A 19 -0.61 -6.38 -6.46
C ALA A 19 -0.13 -6.40 -5.00
N ALA A 20 -1.01 -6.78 -4.06
CA ALA A 20 -0.65 -6.90 -2.64
C ALA A 20 0.47 -7.93 -2.40
N ALA A 21 0.43 -9.08 -3.10
CA ALA A 21 1.50 -10.08 -3.01
C ALA A 21 2.85 -9.56 -3.57
N GLY A 22 2.82 -8.76 -4.63
CA GLY A 22 4.01 -8.10 -5.17
C GLY A 22 4.61 -7.08 -4.20
N ILE A 23 3.77 -6.30 -3.53
CA ILE A 23 4.21 -5.36 -2.49
C ILE A 23 4.81 -6.10 -1.29
N GLY A 24 4.26 -7.24 -0.90
CA GLY A 24 4.81 -8.08 0.17
C GLY A 24 6.27 -8.51 -0.05
N GLN A 25 6.72 -8.60 -1.31
CA GLN A 25 8.12 -8.91 -1.65
C GLN A 25 9.05 -7.69 -1.64
N ILE A 26 8.50 -6.49 -1.89
CA ILE A 26 9.28 -5.24 -2.05
C ILE A 26 9.35 -4.48 -0.72
N ALA A 27 8.23 -4.40 -0.01
CA ALA A 27 8.08 -3.66 1.23
C ALA A 27 7.04 -4.36 2.14
N PRO A 28 7.44 -5.42 2.88
CA PRO A 28 6.53 -6.21 3.70
C PRO A 28 5.77 -5.37 4.73
N ALA A 29 6.44 -4.36 5.32
CA ALA A 29 5.86 -3.45 6.30
C ALA A 29 4.77 -2.54 5.71
N ALA A 30 4.79 -2.28 4.39
CA ALA A 30 3.84 -1.40 3.72
C ALA A 30 2.59 -2.12 3.20
N GLN A 31 2.60 -3.46 3.18
CA GLN A 31 1.49 -4.29 2.70
C GLN A 31 0.13 -3.99 3.36
N PRO A 32 0.00 -3.87 4.70
CA PRO A 32 -1.31 -3.58 5.30
C PRO A 32 -1.85 -2.19 4.92
N THR A 33 -0.95 -1.21 4.73
CA THR A 33 -1.32 0.13 4.26
C THR A 33 -1.77 0.09 2.80
N PHE A 34 -1.03 -0.63 1.95
CA PHE A 34 -1.38 -0.82 0.53
C PHE A 34 -2.78 -1.39 0.35
N THR A 35 -3.09 -2.49 1.05
CA THR A 35 -4.40 -3.14 0.95
C THR A 35 -5.53 -2.19 1.37
N ARG A 36 -5.36 -1.44 2.47
CA ARG A 36 -6.37 -0.46 2.91
C ARG A 36 -6.59 0.66 1.90
N GLU A 37 -5.52 1.16 1.29
CA GLU A 37 -5.62 2.27 0.33
C GLU A 37 -6.21 1.84 -1.02
N VAL A 38 -5.88 0.64 -1.52
CA VAL A 38 -6.47 0.15 -2.77
C VAL A 38 -7.97 -0.12 -2.59
N ASP A 39 -8.38 -0.68 -1.44
CA ASP A 39 -9.79 -0.91 -1.13
C ASP A 39 -10.56 0.42 -1.06
N ARG A 40 -10.00 1.41 -0.34
CA ARG A 40 -10.59 2.76 -0.26
C ARG A 40 -10.70 3.43 -1.63
N ALA A 41 -9.65 3.37 -2.45
CA ALA A 41 -9.66 3.98 -3.78
C ALA A 41 -10.69 3.29 -4.70
N ALA A 42 -10.84 1.96 -4.59
CA ALA A 42 -11.84 1.22 -5.33
C ALA A 42 -13.27 1.59 -4.89
N ASP A 43 -13.51 1.74 -3.59
CA ASP A 43 -14.82 2.16 -3.07
C ASP A 43 -15.17 3.58 -3.48
N GLN A 44 -14.23 4.52 -3.39
CA GLN A 44 -14.42 5.89 -3.87
C GLN A 44 -14.71 5.93 -5.37
N SER A 45 -14.03 5.10 -6.15
CA SER A 45 -14.24 5.02 -7.59
C SER A 45 -15.63 4.48 -7.93
N ARG A 46 -16.11 3.48 -7.18
CA ARG A 46 -17.47 2.94 -7.33
C ARG A 46 -18.55 3.96 -6.95
N GLN A 47 -18.35 4.67 -5.84
CA GLN A 47 -19.30 5.66 -5.35
C GLN A 47 -19.39 6.89 -6.28
N GLY A 48 -18.25 7.36 -6.79
CA GLY A 48 -18.17 8.49 -7.71
C GLY A 48 -18.41 8.14 -9.18
N SER A 49 -18.48 6.84 -9.52
CA SER A 49 -18.48 6.34 -10.90
C SER A 49 -17.32 6.93 -11.75
N ASP A 50 -16.17 7.15 -11.11
CA ASP A 50 -14.97 7.79 -11.67
C ASP A 50 -13.73 6.98 -11.29
N LEU A 51 -12.77 6.87 -12.20
CA LEU A 51 -11.52 6.15 -11.97
C LEU A 51 -10.39 7.03 -11.41
N ALA A 52 -10.59 8.35 -11.29
CA ALA A 52 -9.58 9.27 -10.77
C ALA A 52 -9.01 8.84 -9.39
N PRO A 53 -9.80 8.32 -8.42
CA PRO A 53 -9.25 7.85 -7.14
C PRO A 53 -8.28 6.67 -7.31
N LEU A 54 -8.60 5.71 -8.19
CA LEU A 54 -7.71 4.58 -8.50
C LEU A 54 -6.45 5.02 -9.25
N GLN A 55 -6.55 5.97 -10.19
CA GLN A 55 -5.40 6.52 -10.90
C GLN A 55 -4.44 7.22 -9.94
N ARG A 56 -4.98 8.01 -9.00
CA ARG A 56 -4.19 8.68 -7.96
C ARG A 56 -3.47 7.66 -7.07
N PHE A 57 -4.16 6.61 -6.65
CA PHE A 57 -3.57 5.52 -5.89
C PHE A 57 -2.38 4.89 -6.62
N VAL A 58 -2.56 4.54 -7.91
CA VAL A 58 -1.48 3.95 -8.73
C VAL A 58 -0.30 4.90 -8.85
N ALA A 59 -0.54 6.18 -9.13
CA ALA A 59 0.52 7.18 -9.27
C ALA A 59 1.34 7.33 -7.98
N GLN A 60 0.68 7.39 -6.82
CA GLN A 60 1.35 7.50 -5.52
C GLN A 60 2.19 6.23 -5.22
N TRP A 61 1.61 5.05 -5.42
CA TRP A 61 2.29 3.80 -5.09
C TRP A 61 3.40 3.42 -6.07
N ALA A 62 3.30 3.85 -7.33
CA ALA A 62 4.38 3.66 -8.30
C ALA A 62 5.68 4.35 -7.84
N VAL A 63 5.58 5.58 -7.30
CA VAL A 63 6.74 6.30 -6.76
C VAL A 63 7.33 5.57 -5.55
N TYR A 64 6.48 5.17 -4.61
CA TYR A 64 6.92 4.42 -3.43
C TYR A 64 7.65 3.12 -3.81
N VAL A 65 7.06 2.32 -4.71
CA VAL A 65 7.66 1.06 -5.18
C VAL A 65 8.97 1.32 -5.92
N HIS A 66 9.07 2.40 -6.70
CA HIS A 66 10.30 2.75 -7.39
C HIS A 66 11.44 3.04 -6.42
N ILE A 67 11.16 3.80 -5.36
CA ILE A 67 12.12 4.10 -4.29
C ILE A 67 12.53 2.82 -3.56
N GLN A 68 11.57 1.98 -3.14
CA GLN A 68 11.87 0.76 -2.39
C GLN A 68 12.63 -0.30 -3.19
N ARG A 69 12.55 -0.27 -4.52
CA ARG A 69 13.37 -1.14 -5.40
C ARG A 69 14.84 -0.73 -5.45
N GLN A 70 15.18 0.47 -4.98
CA GLN A 70 16.54 1.00 -4.94
C GLN A 70 16.98 1.11 -3.46
N PRO A 71 17.66 0.09 -2.91
CA PRO A 71 17.92 0.01 -1.47
C PRO A 71 18.72 1.20 -0.93
N ASP A 72 19.64 1.75 -1.71
CA ASP A 72 20.44 2.93 -1.33
C ASP A 72 19.57 4.18 -1.20
N VAL A 73 18.67 4.42 -2.16
CA VAL A 73 17.73 5.55 -2.15
C VAL A 73 16.72 5.41 -1.01
N ALA A 74 16.23 4.19 -0.77
CA ALA A 74 15.34 3.91 0.35
C ALA A 74 16.00 4.12 1.72
N ALA A 75 17.28 3.77 1.85
CA ALA A 75 18.06 3.99 3.06
C ALA A 75 18.32 5.47 3.31
N ASP A 76 18.71 6.22 2.27
CA ASP A 76 18.90 7.66 2.35
C ASP A 76 17.61 8.38 2.73
N LEU A 77 16.47 8.02 2.11
CA LEU A 77 15.17 8.59 2.46
C LEU A 77 14.85 8.34 3.94
N ARG A 78 15.02 7.11 4.43
CA ARG A 78 14.74 6.77 5.84
C ARG A 78 15.64 7.54 6.80
N ARG A 79 16.92 7.73 6.44
CA ARG A 79 17.85 8.56 7.23
C ARG A 79 17.38 10.01 7.32
N TRP A 80 16.85 10.58 6.24
CA TRP A 80 16.28 11.92 6.24
C TRP A 80 14.99 12.01 7.05
N GLU A 81 14.11 11.00 6.94
CA GLU A 81 12.89 10.89 7.74
C GLU A 81 13.22 10.84 9.24
N ASP A 82 14.20 10.04 9.65
CA ASP A 82 14.66 9.94 11.04
C ASP A 82 15.25 11.27 11.55
N THR A 83 15.98 11.98 10.69
CA THR A 83 16.55 13.30 11.01
C THR A 83 15.45 14.35 11.19
N ALA A 84 14.41 14.31 10.34
CA ALA A 84 13.28 15.24 10.43
C ALA A 84 12.35 14.92 11.61
N ALA A 85 12.17 13.64 11.94
CA ALA A 85 11.37 13.20 13.08
C ALA A 85 12.05 13.48 14.43
N TRP A 86 13.37 13.67 14.43
CA TRP A 86 14.11 14.04 15.63
C TRP A 86 13.71 15.45 16.12
N THR A 87 12.73 15.47 17.02
CA THR A 87 12.46 16.63 17.86
C THR A 87 13.39 16.56 19.07
N PRO A 88 14.32 17.52 19.27
CA PRO A 88 15.17 17.51 20.45
C PRO A 88 14.30 17.53 21.72
N PRO A 89 14.65 16.76 22.77
CA PRO A 89 13.90 16.81 24.02
C PRO A 89 13.92 18.25 24.53
N ALA A 90 12.75 18.76 24.94
CA ALA A 90 12.63 20.08 25.53
C ALA A 90 13.69 20.21 26.64
N ALA A 91 14.71 21.03 26.40
CA ALA A 91 15.78 21.27 27.36
C ALA A 91 15.11 21.72 28.65
N GLY A 92 15.34 20.96 29.72
CA GLY A 92 14.65 21.09 30.99
C GLY A 92 14.62 22.54 31.46
N SER A 93 13.42 23.03 31.72
CA SER A 93 13.18 24.24 32.50
C SER A 93 13.80 24.02 33.88
N THR A 94 14.94 24.66 34.11
CA THR A 94 15.58 24.77 35.42
C THR A 94 14.91 25.87 36.21
#